data_AF-A0A6H9S1Y1-F1
#
_entry.id   AF-A0A6H9S1Y1-F1
#
_cell.length_a   1.000
_cell.length_b   1.000
_cell.length_c   1.000
_cell.angle_alpha   90.00
_cell.angle_beta   90.00
_cell.angle_gamma   90.00
#
_symmetry.space_group_name_H-M   'P 1'
#
loop_
_entity.id
_entity.type
_entity.pdbx_description
1 polymer ?
#
loop_
_entity_poly.entity_id
_entity_poly.type
_entity_poly.pdbx_seq_one_letter_code
_entity_poly.pdbx_strand_id
1 'polypeptide(L)'
;ADSSGWQRWLFALIAVVVSAVLVVWLKRLGRNETWLAVALALVLGGALGNLYDRIALGHVIDFILVHWQNRWYFPAFNFADSAISVGAVMLALDMFKSKKTGEAVHD
;
A
#
# COMPACT_ATOMS: atom_id res chain seq x y z
N ALA A 1 -10.77 -13.96 24.24
CA ALA A 1 -11.59 -13.43 23.14
C ALA A 1 -11.12 -14.15 21.89
N ASP A 2 -11.96 -15.05 21.37
CA ASP A 2 -11.64 -15.87 20.20
C ASP A 2 -11.40 -14.97 18.99
N SER A 3 -10.12 -14.70 18.70
CA SER A 3 -9.68 -13.98 17.50
C SER A 3 -9.84 -14.92 16.31
N SER A 4 -11.10 -15.00 15.90
CA SER A 4 -11.61 -15.79 14.79
C SER A 4 -10.67 -15.68 13.57
N GLY A 5 -9.88 -16.74 13.34
CA GLY A 5 -8.81 -16.79 12.34
C GLY A 5 -9.25 -16.58 10.88
N TRP A 6 -10.55 -16.40 10.62
CA TRP A 6 -11.06 -16.02 9.29
C TRP A 6 -10.54 -14.66 8.83
N GLN A 7 -10.28 -13.70 9.75
CA GLN A 7 -9.77 -12.38 9.38
C GLN A 7 -8.40 -12.47 8.69
N ARG A 8 -7.53 -13.37 9.20
CA ARG A 8 -6.23 -13.67 8.59
C ARG A 8 -6.40 -14.08 7.13
N TRP A 9 -7.30 -15.04 6.87
CA TRP A 9 -7.54 -15.56 5.52
C TRP A 9 -8.23 -14.56 4.61
N LEU A 10 -9.18 -13.77 5.14
CA LEU A 10 -9.81 -12.69 4.37
C LEU A 10 -8.78 -11.64 3.94
N PHE A 11 -7.95 -11.14 4.87
CA PHE A 11 -6.95 -10.14 4.54
C PHE A 11 -5.85 -10.69 3.62
N ALA A 12 -5.48 -11.96 3.78
CA ALA A 12 -4.58 -12.63 2.85
C ALA A 12 -5.17 -12.70 1.44
N LEU A 13 -6.46 -13.07 1.31
CA LEU A 13 -7.15 -13.11 0.02
C LEU A 13 -7.21 -11.72 -0.63
N ILE A 14 -7.57 -10.69 0.13
CA ILE A 14 -7.59 -9.31 -0.37
C ILE A 14 -6.20 -8.89 -0.85
N ALA A 15 -5.15 -9.17 -0.06
CA ALA A 15 -3.78 -8.83 -0.43
C ALA A 15 -3.34 -9.54 -1.73
N VAL A 16 -3.71 -10.81 -1.93
CA VAL A 16 -3.45 -11.55 -3.18
C VAL A 16 -4.17 -10.91 -4.37
N VAL A 17 -5.47 -10.62 -4.23
CA VAL A 17 -6.27 -10.02 -5.31
C VAL A 17 -5.73 -8.65 -5.68
N VAL A 18 -5.47 -7.78 -4.69
CA VAL A 18 -4.90 -6.45 -4.93
C VAL A 18 -3.52 -6.56 -5.57
N SER A 19 -2.66 -7.46 -5.09
CA SER A 19 -1.33 -7.67 -5.68
C SER A 19 -1.42 -8.10 -7.15
N ALA A 20 -2.34 -9.00 -7.49
CA ALA A 20 -2.56 -9.41 -8.88
C ALA A 20 -3.01 -8.24 -9.78
N VAL A 21 -3.94 -7.41 -9.29
CA VAL A 21 -4.38 -6.20 -10.00
C VAL A 21 -3.22 -5.23 -10.20
N LEU A 22 -2.42 -4.96 -9.15
CA LEU A 22 -1.25 -4.08 -9.24
C LEU A 22 -0.19 -4.59 -10.22
N VAL A 23 0.05 -5.90 -10.26
CA VAL A 23 0.97 -6.50 -11.24
C VAL A 23 0.45 -6.33 -12.67
N VAL A 24 -0.85 -6.55 -12.91
CA VAL A 24 -1.43 -6.33 -14.24
C VAL A 24 -1.35 -4.86 -14.64
N TRP A 25 -1.61 -3.94 -13.70
CA TRP A 25 -1.51 -2.50 -13.96
C TRP A 25 -0.07 -2.09 -14.26
N LEU A 26 0.89 -2.53 -13.45
CA LEU A 26 2.32 -2.26 -13.66
C LEU A 26 2.81 -2.78 -15.03
N LYS A 27 2.30 -3.93 -15.50
CA LYS A 27 2.63 -4.46 -16.83
C LYS A 27 2.05 -3.65 -18.00
N ARG A 28 1.00 -2.87 -17.75
CA ARG A 28 0.33 -2.04 -18.77
C ARG A 28 0.90 -0.62 -18.85
N LEU A 29 1.80 -0.25 -17.94
CA LEU A 29 2.39 1.08 -17.86
C LEU A 29 3.32 1.37 -19.05
N GLY A 30 3.26 2.62 -19.55
CA GLY A 30 4.23 3.09 -20.53
C GLY A 30 5.64 3.22 -19.93
N ARG A 31 6.68 3.12 -20.77
CA ARG A 31 8.10 3.19 -20.33
C ARG A 31 8.46 4.52 -19.64
N ASN A 32 7.70 5.58 -19.91
CA ASN A 32 7.93 6.91 -19.35
C ASN A 32 7.17 7.17 -18.03
N GLU A 33 6.32 6.25 -17.58
CA GLU A 33 5.50 6.39 -16.37
C GLU A 33 6.24 5.90 -15.11
N THR A 34 7.49 6.33 -14.94
CA THR A 34 8.37 5.84 -13.85
C THR A 34 7.85 6.20 -12.47
N TRP A 35 7.23 7.38 -12.30
CA TRP A 35 6.61 7.80 -11.04
C TRP A 35 5.52 6.84 -10.59
N LEU A 36 4.58 6.54 -11.49
CA LEU A 36 3.49 5.61 -11.24
C LEU A 36 4.02 4.18 -11.04
N ALA A 37 5.03 3.75 -11.80
CA ALA A 37 5.67 2.45 -11.62
C ALA A 37 6.25 2.28 -10.20
N VAL A 38 6.96 3.30 -9.70
CA VAL A 38 7.52 3.29 -8.34
C VAL A 38 6.39 3.25 -7.29
N ALA A 39 5.34 4.06 -7.48
CA ALA A 39 4.20 4.08 -6.57
C ALA A 39 3.52 2.70 -6.48
N LEU A 40 3.27 2.06 -7.62
CA LEU A 40 2.71 0.71 -7.69
C LEU A 40 3.63 -0.35 -7.07
N ALA A 41 4.93 -0.25 -7.32
CA ALA A 41 5.92 -1.17 -6.76
C ALA A 41 6.00 -1.08 -5.23
N LEU A 42 5.89 0.14 -4.66
CA LEU A 42 5.85 0.35 -3.21
C LEU A 42 4.62 -0.29 -2.57
N VAL A 43 3.43 -0.04 -3.13
CA VAL A 43 2.18 -0.64 -2.62
C VAL A 43 2.22 -2.16 -2.76
N LEU A 44 2.67 -2.68 -3.91
CA LEU A 44 2.79 -4.11 -4.16
C LEU A 44 3.78 -4.76 -3.20
N GLY A 45 4.96 -4.18 -3.01
CA GLY A 45 5.98 -4.71 -2.10
C GLY A 45 5.50 -4.77 -0.66
N GLY A 46 4.85 -3.71 -0.18
CA GLY A 46 4.26 -3.71 1.16
C GLY A 46 3.11 -4.72 1.29
N ALA A 47 2.20 -4.80 0.32
CA ALA A 47 1.11 -5.78 0.33
C ALA A 47 1.63 -7.22 0.40
N LEU A 48 2.69 -7.54 -0.37
CA LEU A 48 3.32 -8.87 -0.36
C LEU A 48 4.05 -9.17 0.96
N GLY A 49 4.76 -8.19 1.55
CA GLY A 49 5.41 -8.38 2.86
C GLY A 49 4.38 -8.70 3.96
N ASN A 50 3.32 -7.90 4.02
CA ASN A 50 2.21 -8.10 4.95
C ASN A 50 1.42 -9.39 4.70
N LEU A 51 1.36 -9.87 3.45
CA LEU A 51 0.79 -11.17 3.10
C LEU A 51 1.67 -12.33 3.59
N TYR A 52 2.99 -12.22 3.38
CA TYR A 52 3.94 -13.22 3.83
C TYR A 52 3.84 -13.45 5.34
N ASP A 53 3.82 -12.39 6.14
CA ASP A 53 3.66 -12.49 7.59
C ASP A 53 2.36 -13.20 7.97
N ARG A 54 1.24 -12.84 7.32
CA ARG A 54 -0.06 -13.50 7.56
C ARG A 54 -0.03 -14.98 7.19
N ILE A 55 0.69 -15.39 6.15
CA ILE A 55 0.77 -16.81 5.76
C ILE A 55 1.73 -17.57 6.67
N ALA A 56 2.92 -17.03 6.95
CA ALA A 56 3.97 -17.72 7.70
C ALA A 56 3.75 -17.69 9.22
N LEU A 57 3.36 -16.54 9.76
CA LEU A 57 3.29 -16.27 11.22
C LEU A 57 1.85 -16.21 11.74
N GLY A 58 0.89 -16.03 10.84
CA GLY A 58 -0.53 -15.93 11.18
C GLY A 58 -1.01 -14.58 11.65
N HIS A 59 -0.11 -13.62 11.75
CA HIS A 59 -0.37 -12.22 12.07
C HIS A 59 0.75 -11.36 11.47
N VAL A 60 0.56 -10.05 11.41
CA VAL A 60 1.59 -9.10 10.98
C VAL A 60 2.41 -8.68 12.18
N ILE A 61 3.73 -8.55 12.02
CA ILE A 61 4.61 -8.03 13.06
C ILE A 61 4.73 -6.52 12.90
N ASP A 62 4.21 -5.80 13.89
CA ASP A 62 4.37 -4.35 14.01
C ASP A 62 5.48 -4.04 15.02
N PHE A 63 6.48 -3.26 14.60
CA PHE A 63 7.67 -2.98 15.41
C PHE A 63 8.00 -1.49 15.54
N ILE A 64 7.35 -0.62 14.77
CA ILE A 64 7.53 0.82 14.83
C ILE A 64 6.37 1.41 15.64
N LEU A 65 6.66 1.96 16.81
CA LEU A 65 5.69 2.67 17.65
C LEU A 65 6.11 4.13 17.79
N VAL A 66 5.36 5.02 17.15
CA VAL A 66 5.57 6.47 17.26
C VAL A 66 4.64 6.99 18.35
N HIS A 67 5.17 7.76 19.30
CA HIS A 67 4.37 8.33 20.38
C HIS A 67 4.86 9.72 20.77
N TRP A 68 3.96 10.51 21.35
CA TRP A 68 4.28 11.80 21.96
C TRP A 68 4.07 11.73 23.47
N GLN A 69 5.20 11.67 24.19
CA GLN A 69 5.23 11.50 25.65
C GLN A 69 4.35 10.30 26.05
N ASN A 70 3.55 10.46 27.11
CA ASN A 70 2.56 9.50 27.59
C ASN A 70 1.12 9.95 27.26
N ARG A 71 0.95 10.85 26.28
CA ARG A 71 -0.35 11.45 25.94
C ARG A 71 -0.94 10.91 24.66
N TRP A 72 -0.11 10.52 23.70
CA TRP A 72 -0.57 10.07 22.41
C TRP A 72 0.34 8.99 21.84
N TYR A 73 -0.28 7.94 21.32
CA TYR A 73 0.39 6.82 20.68
C TYR A 73 -0.23 6.64 19.30
N PHE A 74 0.60 6.72 18.27
CA PHE A 74 0.20 6.29 16.95
C PHE A 74 0.13 4.75 16.94
N PRO A 75 -0.84 4.13 16.23
CA PRO A 75 -0.88 2.68 16.10
C PRO A 75 0.47 2.12 15.65
N ALA A 76 0.92 1.03 16.25
CA ALA A 76 2.15 0.39 15.81
C ALA A 76 2.02 -0.02 14.33
N PHE A 77 3.10 0.11 13.59
CA PHE A 77 3.16 -0.22 12.16
C PHE A 77 4.51 -0.83 11.81
N ASN A 78 4.64 -1.27 10.56
CA ASN A 78 5.89 -1.85 10.07
C ASN A 78 6.38 -1.17 8.77
N PHE A 79 7.46 -1.70 8.22
CA PHE A 79 8.02 -1.18 6.97
C PHE A 79 7.09 -1.38 5.78
N ALA A 80 6.30 -2.46 5.75
CA ALA A 80 5.32 -2.72 4.70
C ALA A 80 4.19 -1.68 4.70
N ASP A 81 3.69 -1.28 5.87
CA ASP A 81 2.68 -0.22 6.00
C ASP A 81 3.23 1.14 5.57
N SER A 82 4.51 1.39 5.85
CA SER A 82 5.21 2.60 5.41
C SER A 82 5.29 2.65 3.88
N ALA A 83 5.67 1.54 3.24
CA ALA A 83 5.73 1.42 1.79
C ALA A 83 4.35 1.62 1.14
N ILE A 84 3.31 0.99 1.70
CA ILE A 84 1.92 1.17 1.24
C ILE A 84 1.51 2.63 1.36
N SER A 85 1.76 3.27 2.51
CA SER A 85 1.37 4.65 2.76
C SER A 85 2.06 5.63 1.82
N VAL A 86 3.38 5.49 1.63
CA VAL A 86 4.14 6.33 0.68
C VAL A 86 3.67 6.10 -0.75
N GLY A 87 3.50 4.84 -1.17
CA GLY A 87 2.97 4.52 -2.50
C GLY A 87 1.58 5.10 -2.73
N ALA A 88 0.68 5.01 -1.75
CA ALA A 88 -0.66 5.59 -1.82
C ALA A 88 -0.63 7.13 -1.95
N VAL A 89 0.24 7.80 -1.20
CA VAL A 89 0.45 9.25 -1.33
C VAL A 89 0.99 9.59 -2.72
N MET A 90 1.94 8.83 -3.26
CA MET A 90 2.46 9.04 -4.61
C MET A 90 1.39 8.88 -5.69
N LEU A 91 0.52 7.87 -5.57
CA LEU A 91 -0.64 7.67 -6.45
C LEU A 91 -1.62 8.83 -6.35
N ALA A 92 -1.94 9.29 -5.15
CA ALA A 92 -2.83 10.43 -4.95
C ALA A 92 -2.27 11.71 -5.59
N LEU A 93 -0.98 11.98 -5.40
CA LEU A 93 -0.30 13.13 -6.01
C LEU A 93 -0.31 13.07 -7.55
N ASP A 94 -0.14 11.88 -8.13
CA ASP A 94 -0.22 11.68 -9.58
C ASP A 94 -1.60 12.04 -10.15
N MET A 95 -2.68 11.66 -9.44
CA MET A 95 -4.04 12.05 -9.80
C MET A 95 -4.26 13.56 -9.80
N PHE A 96 -3.69 14.27 -8.82
CA PHE A 96 -3.78 15.74 -8.77
C PHE A 96 -2.97 16.41 -9.89
N LYS A 97 -1.83 15.83 -10.28
CA LYS A 97 -1.01 16.35 -11.37
C LYS A 97 -1.69 16.16 -12.73
N SER A 98 -2.30 15.00 -12.96
CA SER A 98 -3.05 14.70 -14.19
C SER A 98 -4.24 15.64 -14.41
N LYS A 99 -4.91 16.11 -13.34
CA LYS A 99 -6.00 17.09 -13.46
C LYS A 99 -5.54 18.45 -13.98
N LYS A 100 -4.34 18.92 -13.61
CA LYS A 100 -3.82 20.25 -14.03
C LYS A 100 -3.47 20.33 -15.53
N THR A 101 -3.26 19.20 -16.19
CA THR A 101 -2.94 19.17 -17.62
C THR A 101 -4.20 19.17 -18.51
N GLY A 102 -5.40 19.03 -17.91
CA GLY A 102 -6.68 19.00 -18.63
C GLY A 102 -7.35 20.36 -18.89
N GLU A 103 -6.79 21.48 -18.41
CA GLU A 103 -7.43 22.82 -18.48
C GLU A 103 -6.78 23.80 -19.48
N ALA A 104 -5.76 23.40 -20.25
CA ALA A 104 -5.06 24.32 -21.16
C ALA A 104 -5.45 24.21 -22.64
N VAL A 105 -6.49 23.42 -22.99
CA VAL A 105 -6.95 23.27 -24.39
C VAL A 105 -8.48 23.28 -24.44
N HIS A 106 -9.07 24.40 -24.06
CA HIS A 106 -10.33 24.87 -24.64
C HIS A 106 -10.48 26.36 -24.32
N ASP A 107 -10.06 27.18 -25.31
CA ASP A 107 -10.63 28.45 -25.77
C ASP A 107 -9.54 29.43 -26.23
#